data_AF-A0A5C6XRK5-F1
#
_entry.id   AF-A0A5C6XRK5-F1
#
_cell.length_a   1.000
_cell.length_b   1.000
_cell.length_c   1.000
_cell.angle_alpha   90.00
_cell.angle_beta   90.00
_cell.angle_gamma   90.00
#
_symmetry.space_group_name_H-M   'P 1'
#
loop_
_entity.id
_entity.type
_entity.pdbx_description
1 polymer ?
#
loop_
_entity_poly.entity_id
_entity_poly.type
_entity_poly.pdbx_seq_one_letter_code
_entity_poly.pdbx_strand_id
1 'polypeptide(L)' 'ERAIRNVKVKQKVSGQFKTENGAQIYAVIRSVTDTCIKNGQNIFAAFKTIAVLKAE' A
#
# COMPACT_ATOMS: atom_id res chain seq x y z
N GLU A 1 -11.30 12.11 1.58
CA GLU A 1 -10.59 12.63 0.38
C GLU A 1 -9.06 12.33 0.30
N ARG A 2 -8.29 12.36 1.40
CA ARG A 2 -6.81 12.25 1.36
C ARG A 2 -6.24 10.92 0.83
N ALA A 3 -6.92 9.79 1.02
CA ALA A 3 -6.44 8.48 0.57
C ALA A 3 -6.37 8.36 -0.97
N ILE A 4 -7.28 9.02 -1.69
CA ILE A 4 -7.35 8.94 -3.17
C ILE A 4 -6.20 9.71 -3.83
N ARG A 5 -5.59 10.66 -3.10
CA ARG A 5 -4.57 11.57 -3.64
C ARG A 5 -3.31 10.81 -4.04
N ASN A 6 -2.90 9.80 -3.27
CA ASN A 6 -1.70 9.04 -3.57
C ASN A 6 -1.85 8.16 -4.82
N VAL A 7 -3.04 7.60 -5.03
CA VAL A 7 -3.37 6.90 -6.28
C VAL A 7 -3.31 7.86 -7.47
N LYS A 8 -3.91 9.06 -7.33
CA LYS A 8 -3.88 10.08 -8.39
C LYS A 8 -2.47 10.59 -8.69
N VAL A 9 -1.61 10.76 -7.69
CA VAL A 9 -0.19 11.13 -7.88
C VAL A 9 0.56 10.00 -8.59
N LYS A 10 0.30 8.74 -8.26
CA LYS A 10 0.91 7.60 -8.95
C LYS A 10 0.49 7.53 -10.43
N GLN A 11 -0.78 7.81 -10.72
CA GLN A 11 -1.29 7.86 -12.09
C GLN A 11 -0.78 9.07 -12.89
N LYS A 12 -0.78 10.26 -12.30
CA LYS A 12 -0.52 11.52 -13.02
C LYS A 12 0.95 11.94 -13.04
N VAL A 13 1.73 11.60 -12.02
CA VAL A 13 3.09 12.14 -11.80
C VAL A 13 4.14 11.04 -11.80
N SER A 14 3.89 9.89 -11.15
CA SER A 14 4.89 8.83 -10.99
C SER A 14 4.81 7.71 -12.06
N GLY A 15 4.49 8.09 -13.30
CA GLY A 15 4.61 7.24 -14.49
C GLY A 15 3.54 6.17 -14.67
N GLN A 16 2.39 6.28 -13.98
CA GLN A 16 1.29 5.32 -14.05
C GLN A 16 1.71 3.88 -13.66
N PHE A 17 0.76 2.94 -13.68
CA PHE A 17 1.03 1.51 -13.52
C PHE A 17 1.29 0.89 -14.89
N LYS A 18 2.39 0.15 -15.02
CA LYS A 18 2.75 -0.56 -16.27
C LYS A 18 1.88 -1.80 -16.50
N THR A 19 1.37 -2.40 -15.44
CA THR A 19 0.53 -3.60 -15.47
C THR A 19 -0.55 -3.51 -14.40
N GLU A 20 -1.67 -4.19 -14.61
CA GLU A 20 -2.75 -4.28 -13.63
C GLU A 20 -2.30 -4.96 -12.34
N ASN A 21 -1.51 -6.04 -12.45
CA ASN A 21 -0.91 -6.70 -11.29
C ASN A 21 -0.06 -5.73 -10.44
N GLY A 22 0.74 -4.87 -11.08
CA GLY A 22 1.50 -3.83 -10.36
C GLY A 22 0.61 -2.79 -9.67
N ALA A 23 -0.55 -2.47 -10.26
CA ALA A 23 -1.54 -1.61 -9.64
C ALA A 23 -2.18 -2.26 -8.40
N GLN A 24 -2.52 -3.54 -8.49
CA GLN A 24 -3.07 -4.32 -7.38
C GLN A 24 -2.08 -4.43 -6.21
N ILE A 25 -0.82 -4.78 -6.49
CA ILE A 25 0.25 -4.84 -5.48
C ILE A 25 0.41 -3.49 -4.79
N TYR A 26 0.44 -2.39 -5.56
CA TYR A 26 0.53 -1.05 -4.99
C TYR A 26 -0.67 -0.73 -4.08
N ALA A 27 -1.89 -1.06 -4.52
CA ALA A 27 -3.10 -0.81 -3.75
C ALA A 27 -3.08 -1.56 -2.41
N VAL A 28 -2.65 -2.81 -2.39
CA VAL A 28 -2.53 -3.63 -1.17
C VAL A 28 -1.52 -3.03 -0.21
N ILE A 29 -0.28 -2.80 -0.65
CA ILE A 29 0.80 -2.24 0.19
C ILE A 29 0.38 -0.87 0.74
N ARG A 30 -0.25 -0.05 -0.10
CA ARG A 30 -0.71 1.28 0.29
C ARG A 30 -1.81 1.21 1.35
N SER A 31 -2.78 0.32 1.17
CA SER A 31 -3.90 0.14 2.11
C SER A 31 -3.40 -0.30 3.49
N VAL A 32 -2.46 -1.24 3.54
CA VAL A 32 -1.82 -1.68 4.79
C VAL A 32 -1.07 -0.52 5.44
N THR A 33 -0.28 0.23 4.65
CA THR A 33 0.49 1.37 5.15
C THR A 33 -0.43 2.46 5.75
N ASP A 34 -1.50 2.83 5.04
CA ASP A 34 -2.45 3.83 5.52
C ASP A 34 -3.16 3.37 6.80
N THR A 35 -3.44 2.07 6.92
CA THR A 35 -3.99 1.49 8.16
C THR A 35 -3.00 1.57 9.32
N CYS A 36 -1.73 1.21 9.09
CA CYS A 36 -0.68 1.30 10.11
C CYS A 36 -0.52 2.75 10.62
N ILE A 37 -0.47 3.73 9.70
CA ILE A 37 -0.35 5.15 10.06
C ILE A 37 -1.54 5.62 10.90
N LYS A 38 -2.77 5.25 10.52
CA LYS A 38 -3.98 5.61 11.27
C LYS A 38 -3.99 5.04 12.68
N ASN A 39 -3.42 3.85 12.86
CA ASN A 39 -3.37 3.16 14.13
C ASN A 39 -2.08 3.48 14.93
N GLY A 40 -1.23 4.40 14.46
CA GLY A 40 0.04 4.72 15.12
C GLY A 40 1.04 3.56 15.16
N GLN A 41 0.88 2.57 14.28
CA GLN A 41 1.70 1.36 14.27
C GLN A 41 2.98 1.56 13.44
N ASN A 42 4.05 0.88 13.84
CA ASN A 42 5.27 0.84 13.06
C ASN A 42 5.03 0.04 11.76
N ILE A 43 5.13 0.73 10.63
CA ILE A 43 4.86 0.17 9.30
C ILE A 43 5.79 -1.00 8.98
N PHE A 44 7.09 -0.89 9.32
CA PHE A 44 8.07 -1.95 9.04
C PHE A 44 7.78 -3.22 9.84
N ALA A 45 7.45 -3.07 11.13
CA ALA A 45 7.04 -4.18 11.97
C ALA A 45 5.78 -4.87 11.44
N ALA A 46 4.78 -4.11 10.99
CA ALA A 46 3.56 -4.65 10.41
C ALA A 46 3.84 -5.46 9.13
N PHE A 47 4.66 -4.95 8.22
CA PHE A 47 5.06 -5.71 7.03
C PHE A 47 5.85 -6.97 7.36
N LYS A 48 6.74 -6.93 8.35
CA LYS A 48 7.47 -8.11 8.82
C LYS A 48 6.51 -9.18 9.34
N THR A 49 5.51 -8.81 10.13
CA THR A 49 4.49 -9.74 10.61
C THR A 49 3.71 -10.34 9.44
N ILE A 50 3.27 -9.52 8.48
CA ILE A 50 2.54 -9.99 7.31
C ILE A 50 3.36 -10.96 6.46
N ALA A 51 4.66 -10.71 6.30
CA ALA A 51 5.55 -11.58 5.52
C ALA A 51 5.76 -12.97 6.15
N VAL A 52 5.59 -13.09 7.48
CA VAL A 52 5.77 -14.35 8.23
C VAL A 52 4.44 -15.08 8.43
N LEU A 53 3.29 -14.41 8.23
CA LEU A 53 1.99 -15.06 8.24
C LEU A 53 1.94 -16.12 7.13
N LYS A 54 1.82 -17.39 7.52
CA LYS A 54 1.43 -18.47 6.61
C LYS A 54 -0.08 -18.40 6.40
N ALA A 55 -0.50 -18.57 5.16
CA ALA A 55 -1.89 -18.90 4.87
C ALA A 55 -2.17 -20.28 5.48
N GLU A 56 -3.21 -20.36 6.31
CA GLU A 56 -3.77 -21.63 6.80
C GLU A 56 -4.39 -22.44 5.66
#